data_AF-A0A3M2ST14-F1
#
_entry.id   AF-A0A3M2ST14-F1
#
_cell.length_a   1.000
_cell.length_b   1.000
_cell.length_c   1.000
_cell.angle_alpha   90.00
_cell.angle_beta   90.00
_cell.angle_gamma   90.00
#
_symmetry.space_group_name_H-M   'P 1'
#
loop_
_entity.id
_entity.type
_entity.pdbx_description
1 polymer ?
#
loop_
_entity_poly.entity_id
_entity_poly.type
_entity_poly.pdbx_seq_one_letter_code
_entity_poly.pdbx_strand_id
1 'polypeptide(L)' 'MTVGAPTEIADRYLQVRAGGDIAALTGIAKHVLALERSRGGVLDHDFLNRHAHGLQDWMDWVDSTDWTELEQ' A
#
# COMPACT_ATOMS: atom_id res chain seq x y z
N MET A 1 8.53 -13.45 -33.42
CA MET A 1 9.57 -13.85 -32.44
C MET A 1 10.67 -12.80 -32.51
N THR A 2 10.68 -11.83 -31.61
CA THR A 2 11.75 -10.83 -31.57
C THR A 2 13.02 -11.48 -31.00
N VAL A 3 14.11 -11.40 -31.75
CA VAL A 3 15.40 -12.00 -31.40
C VAL A 3 16.23 -10.90 -30.74
N GLY A 4 16.14 -10.78 -29.41
CA GLY A 4 16.87 -9.75 -28.64
C GLY A 4 16.83 -10.03 -27.14
N ALA A 5 17.82 -9.55 -26.41
CA ALA A 5 17.87 -9.70 -24.96
C ALA A 5 16.70 -8.92 -24.30
N PRO A 6 16.07 -9.46 -23.25
CA PRO A 6 14.96 -8.79 -22.57
C PRO A 6 15.45 -7.49 -21.91
N THR A 7 14.62 -6.44 -21.99
CA THR A 7 14.84 -5.18 -21.25
C THR A 7 14.12 -5.27 -19.91
N GLU A 8 14.84 -5.05 -18.82
CA GLU A 8 14.25 -4.91 -17.50
C GLU A 8 13.59 -3.53 -17.39
N ILE A 9 12.28 -3.51 -17.14
CA ILE A 9 11.48 -2.27 -17.12
C ILE A 9 11.23 -1.81 -15.68
N ALA A 10 11.10 -2.75 -14.75
CA ALA A 10 10.74 -2.45 -13.37
C ALA A 10 12.00 -2.22 -12.53
N ASP A 11 12.07 -1.09 -11.82
CA ASP A 11 13.11 -0.88 -10.80
C ASP A 11 12.98 -1.89 -9.66
N ARG A 12 11.75 -2.31 -9.34
CA ARG A 12 11.42 -3.28 -8.30
C ARG A 12 10.31 -4.21 -8.78
N TYR A 13 10.60 -5.50 -8.77
CA TYR A 13 9.62 -6.54 -9.04
C TYR A 13 9.37 -7.34 -7.75
N LEU A 14 8.20 -7.13 -7.14
CA LEU A 14 7.78 -7.82 -5.92
C LEU A 14 6.77 -8.91 -6.27
N GLN A 15 7.20 -10.16 -6.17
CA GLN A 15 6.35 -11.31 -6.46
C GLN A 15 5.61 -11.77 -5.20
N VAL A 16 4.43 -11.21 -4.98
CA VAL A 16 3.53 -11.64 -3.89
C VAL A 16 2.99 -13.05 -4.14
N ARG A 17 2.57 -13.73 -3.06
CA ARG A 17 1.84 -14.99 -3.17
C ARG A 17 0.52 -14.77 -3.92
N ALA A 18 -0.01 -15.82 -4.55
CA ALA A 18 -1.29 -15.74 -5.22
C ALA A 18 -2.38 -15.29 -4.23
N GLY A 19 -3.08 -14.19 -4.55
CA GLY A 19 -4.07 -13.56 -3.65
C GLY A 19 -3.48 -12.72 -2.51
N GLY A 20 -2.16 -12.50 -2.47
CA GLY A 20 -1.47 -11.68 -1.46
C GLY A 20 -1.37 -10.20 -1.84
N ASP A 21 -2.03 -9.77 -2.90
CA ASP A 21 -2.04 -8.37 -3.37
C ASP A 21 -2.72 -7.42 -2.38
N ILE A 22 -3.87 -7.82 -1.84
CA ILE A 22 -4.56 -7.05 -0.79
C ILE A 22 -3.68 -6.91 0.44
N ALA A 23 -3.03 -8.00 0.88
CA ALA A 23 -2.13 -7.96 2.04
C ALA A 23 -0.95 -7.00 1.81
N ALA A 24 -0.31 -7.07 0.64
CA ALA A 24 0.79 -6.18 0.29
C ALA A 24 0.36 -4.70 0.25
N LEU A 25 -0.79 -4.40 -0.35
CA LEU A 25 -1.32 -3.04 -0.42
C LEU A 25 -1.72 -2.51 0.97
N THR A 26 -2.32 -3.34 1.83
CA THR A 26 -2.62 -2.99 3.21
C THR A 26 -1.35 -2.69 4.00
N GLY A 27 -0.27 -3.48 3.82
CA GLY A 27 1.02 -3.22 4.44
C GLY A 27 1.63 -1.87 4.02
N ILE A 28 1.56 -1.54 2.72
CA ILE A 28 1.99 -0.22 2.21
C ILE A 28 1.16 0.89 2.85
N ALA A 29 -0.16 0.75 2.90
CA ALA A 29 -1.05 1.73 3.53
C ALA A 29 -0.70 1.94 5.01
N LYS A 30 -0.48 0.85 5.75
CA LYS A 30 -0.10 0.90 7.17
C LYS A 30 1.20 1.68 7.39
N HIS A 31 2.19 1.50 6.51
CA HIS A 31 3.41 2.30 6.53
C HIS A 31 3.18 3.78 6.21
N VAL A 32 2.36 4.09 5.22
CA VAL A 32 2.01 5.48 4.86
C VAL A 32 1.33 6.18 6.03
N LEU A 33 0.37 5.53 6.70
CA LEU A 33 -0.32 6.07 7.88
C LEU A 33 0.65 6.27 9.05
N ALA A 34 1.59 5.34 9.28
CA ALA A 34 2.63 5.50 10.30
C ALA A 34 3.56 6.68 9.99
N LEU A 35 3.91 6.89 8.72
CA LEU A 35 4.70 8.06 8.29
C LEU A 35 3.91 9.36 8.50
N GLU A 36 2.63 9.39 8.14
CA GLU A 36 1.78 10.55 8.41
C GLU A 36 1.73 10.90 9.89
N ARG A 37 1.55 9.90 10.78
CA ARG A 37 1.55 10.13 12.23
C ARG A 37 2.89 10.62 12.79
N SER A 38 4.00 10.13 12.25
CA SER A 38 5.33 10.45 12.78
C SER A 38 5.87 11.82 12.35
N ARG A 39 5.59 12.24 11.11
CA ARG A 39 6.13 13.50 10.55
C ARG A 39 5.10 14.45 9.97
N GLY A 40 3.89 14.00 9.69
CA GLY A 40 2.86 14.76 8.96
C GLY A 40 3.23 15.05 7.50
N GLY A 41 2.24 15.51 6.73
CA GLY A 41 2.45 16.02 5.37
C GLY A 41 2.75 14.94 4.31
N VAL A 42 2.43 13.68 4.60
CA VAL A 42 2.47 12.55 3.68
C VAL A 42 1.15 12.40 2.94
N LEU A 43 0.03 12.62 3.64
CA LEU A 43 -1.32 12.56 3.06
C LEU A 43 -1.83 13.94 2.65
N ASP A 44 -2.51 13.99 1.50
CA ASP A 44 -3.29 15.15 1.08
C ASP A 44 -4.68 15.10 1.75
N HIS A 45 -4.76 15.68 2.94
CA HIS A 45 -6.00 15.72 3.73
C HIS A 45 -7.13 16.49 3.02
N ASP A 46 -6.81 17.54 2.27
CA ASP A 46 -7.82 18.32 1.55
C ASP A 46 -8.45 17.53 0.41
N PHE A 47 -7.66 16.74 -0.32
CA PHE A 47 -8.16 15.83 -1.33
C PHE A 47 -9.03 14.74 -0.71
N LEU A 48 -8.50 14.08 0.33
CA LEU A 48 -9.19 12.97 1.01
C LEU A 48 -10.54 13.41 1.59
N ASN A 49 -10.60 14.55 2.27
CA ASN A 49 -11.84 15.08 2.83
C ASN A 49 -12.90 15.43 1.79
N ARG A 50 -12.49 15.74 0.55
CA ARG A 50 -13.41 16.11 -0.55
C ARG A 50 -13.84 14.93 -1.41
N HIS A 51 -13.01 13.90 -1.50
CA HIS A 51 -13.14 12.86 -2.53
C HIS A 51 -13.20 11.43 -1.99
N ALA A 52 -12.98 11.22 -0.69
CA ALA A 52 -13.11 9.91 -0.07
C ALA A 52 -14.32 9.84 0.88
N HIS A 53 -14.87 8.63 1.03
CA HIS A 53 -15.94 8.32 1.97
C HIS A 53 -15.55 7.08 2.78
N GLY A 54 -15.96 7.02 4.05
CA GLY A 54 -15.60 5.91 4.94
C GLY A 54 -14.10 5.83 5.27
N LEU A 55 -13.37 6.93 5.11
CA LEU A 55 -11.92 6.95 5.25
C LEU A 55 -11.46 6.56 6.66
N GLN A 56 -12.10 7.08 7.71
CA GLN A 56 -11.72 6.78 9.09
C GLN A 56 -11.91 5.29 9.40
N ASP A 57 -13.07 4.73 9.08
CA ASP A 57 -13.36 3.30 9.27
C ASP A 57 -12.34 2.41 8.55
N TRP A 58 -11.94 2.82 7.33
CA TRP A 58 -10.91 2.11 6.56
C TRP A 58 -9.52 2.24 7.20
N MET A 59 -9.13 3.43 7.66
CA MET A 59 -7.84 3.63 8.36
C MET A 59 -7.78 2.82 9.65
N ASP A 60 -8.87 2.77 10.41
CA ASP A 60 -8.98 1.97 11.63
C ASP A 60 -8.85 0.48 11.32
N TRP A 61 -9.47 0.00 10.23
CA TRP A 61 -9.29 -1.38 9.76
C TRP A 61 -7.82 -1.68 9.40
N VAL A 62 -7.16 -0.80 8.64
CA VAL A 62 -5.72 -0.94 8.30
C VAL A 62 -4.86 -0.98 9.56
N ASP A 63 -5.13 -0.11 10.54
CA ASP A 63 -4.39 -0.06 11.79
C ASP A 63 -4.63 -1.31 12.66
N SER A 64 -5.83 -1.88 12.62
CA SER A 64 -6.20 -3.11 13.34
C SER A 64 -5.64 -4.40 12.71
N THR A 65 -5.34 -4.39 11.41
CA THR A 65 -4.87 -5.58 10.70
C THR A 65 -3.45 -5.95 11.14
N ASP A 66 -3.24 -7.17 11.62
CA ASP A 66 -1.98 -7.55 12.26
C ASP A 66 -0.87 -7.81 11.23
N TRP A 67 0.38 -7.44 11.53
CA TRP A 67 1.49 -7.65 10.58
C TRP A 67 1.71 -9.13 10.28
N THR A 68 1.50 -9.98 11.29
CA THR A 68 1.59 -11.43 11.13
C THR A 68 0.62 -11.94 10.07
N GLU A 69 -0.56 -11.33 9.92
CA GLU A 69 -1.57 -11.70 8.92
C GLU A 69 -1.17 -11.24 7.51
N LEU A 70 -0.50 -10.08 7.41
CA LEU A 70 -0.05 -9.50 6.14
C LEU A 70 1.18 -10.21 5.56
N GLU A 71 2.03 -10.77 6.42
CA GLU A 71 3.29 -11.43 6.04
C GLU A 71 3.17 -12.95 5.86
N GLN A 72 1.99 -13.55 6.13
CA GLN A 72 1.72 -14.95 5.78
C GLN A 72 1.71 -15.18 4.27
#